data_AF-A0A231HDZ0-F1
#
_entry.id   AF-A0A231HDZ0-F1
#
_cell.length_a   1.000
_cell.length_b   1.000
_cell.length_c   1.000
_cell.angle_alpha   90.00
_cell.angle_beta   90.00
_cell.angle_gamma   90.00
#
_symmetry.space_group_name_H-M   'P 1'
#
loop_
_entity.id
_entity.type
_entity.pdbx_description
1 polymer ?
#
loop_
_entity_poly.entity_id
_entity_poly.type
_entity_poly.pdbx_seq_one_letter_code
_entity_poly.pdbx_strand_id
1 'polypeptide(L)'
;MIQDVCSGRVAEHGSLLIDAAGFGLVLDALAHPGPADPSRVDHAVCAQLALPRLDPGGVAQSSPTLTELSIGLLDPANWVPAEPPLPVYAQPNDG
;
A
#
# COMPACT_ATOMS: atom_id res chain seq x y z
N MET A 1 -10.65 4.70 1.77
CA MET A 1 -10.83 4.03 0.46
C MET A 1 -11.16 2.56 0.60
N ILE A 2 -10.34 1.74 1.30
CA ILE A 2 -10.70 0.33 1.58
C ILE A 2 -11.87 0.23 2.56
N GLN A 3 -11.85 1.01 3.63
CA GLN A 3 -12.93 1.04 4.63
C GLN A 3 -14.21 1.68 4.09
N ASP A 4 -14.12 2.45 2.99
CA ASP A 4 -15.28 3.01 2.31
C ASP A 4 -16.01 1.95 1.47
N VAL A 5 -15.29 0.94 0.95
CA VAL A 5 -15.87 -0.24 0.30
C VAL A 5 -16.27 -1.30 1.33
N CYS A 6 -15.34 -1.64 2.23
CA CYS A 6 -15.46 -2.70 3.22
C CYS A 6 -15.38 -2.13 4.64
N SER A 7 -16.52 -1.64 5.15
CA SER A 7 -16.62 -1.15 6.52
C SER A 7 -16.17 -2.22 7.52
N GLY A 8 -15.30 -1.83 8.47
CA GLY A 8 -14.74 -2.71 9.48
C GLY A 8 -13.57 -3.60 9.03
N ARG A 9 -13.14 -3.52 7.77
CA ARG A 9 -11.94 -4.26 7.31
C ARG A 9 -10.69 -3.71 7.98
N VAL A 10 -10.00 -4.59 8.71
CA VAL A 10 -8.70 -4.29 9.32
C VAL A 10 -7.65 -4.45 8.22
N ALA A 11 -7.08 -3.32 7.79
CA ALA A 11 -5.98 -3.28 6.83
C ALA A 11 -4.76 -2.68 7.53
N GLU A 12 -3.62 -3.39 7.47
CA GLU A 12 -2.33 -2.88 7.95
C GLU A 12 -1.37 -2.65 6.76
N HIS A 13 -0.31 -1.89 6.99
CA HIS A 13 0.57 -1.38 5.94
C HIS A 13 1.05 -2.46 4.94
N GLY A 14 1.47 -3.63 5.43
CA GLY A 14 1.96 -4.72 4.60
C GLY A 14 0.84 -5.50 3.89
N SER A 15 -0.23 -5.84 4.61
CA SER A 15 -1.37 -6.61 4.08
C SER A 15 -2.13 -5.87 3.00
N LEU A 16 -2.01 -4.54 2.90
CA LEU A 16 -2.50 -3.77 1.76
C LEU A 16 -2.01 -4.32 0.42
N LEU A 17 -0.78 -4.85 0.36
CA LEU A 17 -0.20 -5.41 -0.86
C LEU A 17 -0.98 -6.62 -1.39
N ILE A 18 -1.66 -7.33 -0.49
CA ILE A 18 -2.45 -8.51 -0.83
C ILE A 18 -3.95 -8.32 -0.67
N ASP A 19 -4.41 -7.11 -0.33
CA ASP A 19 -5.80 -6.86 0.03
C ASP A 19 -6.74 -6.93 -1.19
N ALA A 20 -7.85 -7.68 -1.06
CA ALA A 20 -8.80 -7.86 -2.16
C ALA A 20 -9.55 -6.57 -2.53
N ALA A 21 -9.91 -5.76 -1.53
CA ALA A 21 -10.61 -4.50 -1.76
C ALA A 21 -9.65 -3.45 -2.33
N GLY A 22 -8.42 -3.40 -1.81
CA GLY A 22 -7.32 -2.60 -2.39
C GLY A 22 -7.07 -2.95 -3.86
N PHE A 23 -7.01 -4.24 -4.19
CA PHE A 23 -6.86 -4.71 -5.57
C PHE A 23 -8.04 -4.30 -6.47
N GLY A 24 -9.28 -4.43 -5.98
CA GLY A 24 -10.47 -3.97 -6.70
C GLY A 24 -10.44 -2.47 -7.03
N LEU A 25 -10.00 -1.64 -6.09
CA LEU A 25 -9.81 -0.20 -6.29
C LEU A 25 -8.69 0.08 -7.31
N VAL A 26 -7.58 -0.66 -7.27
CA VAL A 26 -6.52 -0.51 -8.28
C VAL A 26 -7.05 -0.84 -9.68
N LEU A 27 -7.80 -1.93 -9.83
CA LEU A 27 -8.40 -2.29 -11.13
C LEU A 27 -9.40 -1.24 -11.61
N ASP A 28 -10.20 -0.67 -10.70
CA ASP A 28 -11.13 0.41 -11.05
C ASP A 28 -10.40 1.65 -11.57
N ALA A 29 -9.31 2.08 -10.91
CA ALA A 29 -8.51 3.23 -11.36
C ALA A 29 -7.85 2.98 -12.73
N LEU A 30 -7.39 1.76 -12.99
CA LEU A 30 -6.75 1.42 -14.27
C LEU A 30 -7.75 1.33 -15.42
N ALA A 31 -9.00 0.97 -15.13
CA ALA A 31 -10.04 0.78 -16.14
C ALA A 31 -10.81 2.07 -16.49
N HIS A 32 -10.68 3.13 -15.68
CA HIS A 32 -11.47 4.35 -15.83
C HIS A 32 -10.59 5.62 -15.84
N PRO A 33 -10.98 6.66 -16.59
CA PRO A 33 -10.32 7.96 -16.47
C PRO A 33 -10.45 8.53 -15.06
N GLY A 34 -9.33 8.92 -14.46
CA GLY A 34 -9.28 9.54 -13.13
C GLY A 34 -8.94 8.55 -12.01
N PRO A 35 -9.14 8.95 -10.74
CA PRO A 35 -8.88 8.07 -9.60
C PRO A 35 -9.94 6.98 -9.50
N ALA A 36 -9.63 5.96 -8.70
CA ALA A 36 -10.63 4.98 -8.35
C ALA A 36 -11.77 5.58 -7.52
N ASP A 37 -12.95 5.01 -7.72
CA ASP A 37 -14.19 5.37 -7.06
C ASP A 37 -14.73 4.15 -6.31
N PRO A 38 -14.78 4.22 -4.97
CA PRO A 38 -15.29 3.12 -4.15
C PRO A 38 -16.68 2.64 -4.55
N SER A 39 -17.54 3.52 -5.09
CA SER A 39 -18.92 3.17 -5.48
C SER A 39 -18.99 2.26 -6.73
N ARG A 40 -17.90 2.15 -7.50
CA ARG A 40 -17.80 1.26 -8.67
C ARG A 40 -17.29 -0.14 -8.33
N VAL A 41 -16.76 -0.36 -7.13
CA VAL A 41 -16.18 -1.63 -6.72
C VAL A 41 -17.25 -2.55 -6.10
N ASP A 42 -17.33 -3.79 -6.58
CA ASP A 42 -18.25 -4.79 -6.03
C ASP A 42 -17.85 -5.17 -4.59
N HIS A 43 -18.81 -5.06 -3.67
CA HIS A 43 -18.63 -5.37 -2.24
C HIS A 43 -18.35 -6.86 -1.97
N ALA A 44 -18.51 -7.76 -2.95
CA ALA A 44 -18.10 -9.16 -2.85
C ALA A 44 -16.62 -9.32 -2.49
N VAL A 45 -15.76 -8.34 -2.80
CA VAL A 45 -14.34 -8.32 -2.38
C VAL A 45 -14.17 -8.31 -0.86
N CYS A 46 -15.16 -7.84 -0.10
CA CYS A 46 -15.09 -7.78 1.36
C CYS A 46 -15.10 -9.17 2.01
N ALA A 47 -15.63 -10.19 1.32
CA ALA A 47 -15.59 -11.58 1.76
C ALA A 47 -14.29 -12.30 1.38
N GLN A 48 -13.39 -11.65 0.63
CA GLN A 48 -12.15 -12.22 0.14
C GLN A 48 -10.97 -11.82 1.04
N LEU A 49 -10.22 -12.82 1.51
CA LEU A 49 -9.04 -12.63 2.36
C LEU A 49 -7.90 -11.92 1.63
N ALA A 50 -7.70 -12.22 0.34
CA ALA A 50 -6.61 -11.68 -0.46
C ALA A 50 -7.01 -11.52 -1.93
N LEU A 51 -6.16 -10.84 -2.71
CA LEU A 51 -6.39 -10.63 -4.14
C LEU A 51 -6.54 -11.95 -4.91
N PRO A 52 -7.25 -11.94 -6.06
CA PRO A 52 -7.41 -13.12 -6.89
C PRO A 52 -6.08 -13.66 -7.40
N ARG A 53 -5.92 -14.98 -7.40
CA ARG A 53 -4.73 -15.69 -7.94
C ARG A 53 -3.42 -15.30 -7.25
N LEU A 54 -3.48 -14.90 -5.97
CA LEU A 54 -2.29 -14.79 -5.15
C LEU A 54 -1.54 -16.13 -5.16
N ASP A 55 -0.26 -16.11 -5.56
CA ASP A 55 0.62 -17.28 -5.49
C ASP A 55 1.22 -17.38 -4.07
N PRO A 56 0.85 -18.39 -3.26
CA PRO A 56 1.41 -18.55 -1.93
C PRO A 56 2.93 -18.80 -1.95
N GLY A 57 3.44 -19.43 -3.00
CA GLY A 57 4.88 -19.66 -3.18
C GLY A 57 5.63 -18.34 -3.43
N GLY A 58 5.06 -17.45 -4.24
CA GLY A 58 5.56 -16.09 -4.44
C GLY A 58 5.56 -15.25 -3.17
N VAL A 59 4.52 -15.37 -2.33
CA VAL A 59 4.49 -14.70 -1.01
C VAL A 59 5.64 -15.18 -0.12
N ALA A 60 5.86 -16.49 -0.02
CA ALA A 60 6.97 -17.03 0.78
C ALA A 60 8.35 -16.56 0.26
N GLN A 61 8.50 -16.46 -1.06
CA GLN A 61 9.72 -15.98 -1.70
C GLN A 61 9.98 -14.49 -1.48
N SER A 62 8.99 -13.70 -1.05
CA SER A 62 9.17 -12.29 -0.69
C SER A 62 9.88 -12.09 0.67
N SER A 63 10.07 -13.17 1.44
CA SER A 63 10.69 -13.11 2.77
C SER A 63 12.05 -12.40 2.82
N PRO A 64 13.01 -12.58 1.89
CA PRO A 64 14.28 -11.87 1.94
C PRO A 64 14.09 -10.36 1.78
N THR A 65 13.16 -9.93 0.91
CA THR A 65 12.83 -8.51 0.72
C THR A 65 12.26 -7.89 2.00
N LEU A 66 11.37 -8.61 2.69
CA LEU A 66 10.83 -8.15 3.98
C LEU A 66 11.90 -8.12 5.08
N THR A 67 12.84 -9.07 5.06
CA THR A 67 14.00 -9.08 5.95
C THR A 67 14.91 -7.88 5.70
N GLU A 68 15.29 -7.61 4.45
CA GLU A 68 16.13 -6.45 4.09
C GLU A 68 15.46 -5.12 4.46
N LEU A 69 14.15 -4.99 4.22
CA LEU A 69 13.38 -3.83 4.67
C LEU A 69 13.50 -3.65 6.19
N SER A 70 13.31 -4.73 6.94
CA SER A 70 13.38 -4.70 8.41
C SER A 70 14.79 -4.34 8.91
N ILE A 71 15.83 -4.91 8.30
CA ILE A 71 17.23 -4.59 8.63
C ILE A 71 17.50 -3.11 8.36
N GLY A 72 17.13 -2.59 7.19
CA GLY A 72 17.35 -1.19 6.84
C GLY A 72 16.67 -0.21 7.79
N LEU A 73 15.42 -0.50 8.20
CA LEU A 73 14.66 0.33 9.15
C LEU A 73 15.21 0.25 10.59
N LEU A 74 15.65 -0.93 11.02
CA LEU A 74 16.04 -1.18 12.41
C LEU A 74 17.53 -1.01 12.67
N ASP A 75 18.38 -0.91 11.63
CA ASP A 75 19.81 -0.68 11.77
C ASP A 75 20.09 0.76 12.22
N PRO A 76 20.54 0.96 13.48
CA PRO A 76 20.81 2.29 14.01
C PRO A 76 21.94 3.01 13.27
N ALA A 77 22.79 2.29 12.53
CA ALA A 77 23.83 2.90 11.71
C ALA A 77 23.25 3.78 10.58
N ASN A 78 22.00 3.53 10.17
CA ASN A 78 21.31 4.31 9.14
C ASN A 78 20.46 5.46 9.73
N TRP A 79 20.39 5.59 11.05
CA TRP A 79 19.55 6.60 11.70
C TRP A 79 20.24 7.96 11.68
N VAL A 80 19.49 8.98 11.28
CA VAL A 80 19.92 10.38 11.33
C VAL A 80 19.16 11.11 12.45
N PRO A 81 19.78 12.09 13.13
CA PRO A 81 19.14 12.78 14.25
C PRO A 81 18.00 13.72 13.82
N ALA A 82 17.92 14.06 12.54
CA ALA A 82 16.88 14.90 11.96
C ALA A 82 16.73 14.62 10.46
N GLU A 83 15.58 15.00 9.91
CA GLU A 83 15.30 14.97 8.47
C GLU A 83 16.27 15.88 7.69
N PRO A 84 16.73 15.50 6.48
CA PRO A 84 17.52 16.37 5.63
C PRO A 84 16.78 17.66 5.23
N PRO A 85 17.51 18.75 4.89
CA PRO A 85 16.89 19.96 4.36
C PRO A 85 16.11 19.69 3.06
N LEU A 86 15.01 20.42 2.86
CA LEU A 86 14.25 20.37 1.61
C LEU A 86 15.14 20.74 0.42
N PRO A 87 15.05 20.02 -0.71
CA PRO A 87 15.75 20.42 -1.93
C PRO A 87 15.21 21.77 -2.43
N VAL A 88 16.04 22.51 -3.18
CA VAL A 88 15.74 23.90 -3.61
C VAL A 88 14.36 24.04 -4.28
N TYR A 89 13.97 23.09 -5.12
CA TYR A 89 12.68 23.15 -5.83
C TYR A 89 11.45 22.91 -4.93
N ALA A 90 11.64 22.46 -3.70
CA ALA A 90 10.59 22.15 -2.73
C ALA A 90 10.58 23.13 -1.54
N GLN A 91 11.50 24.11 -1.52
CA GLN A 91 11.47 25.16 -0.51
C GLN A 91 10.20 26.00 -0.68
N PRO A 92 9.58 26.46 0.41
CA PRO A 92 8.51 27.44 0.32
C PRO A 92 9.01 28.65 -0.48
N ASN A 93 8.23 29.08 -1.46
CA ASN A 93 8.48 30.37 -2.08
C ASN A 93 8.06 31.43 -1.06
N ASP A 94 9.01 31.89 -0.25
CA ASP A 94 8.83 33.10 0.53
C ASP A 94 8.68 34.25 -0.48
N GLY A 95 7.45 34.75 -0.64
CA GLY A 95 7.10 35.81 -1.60
C GLY A 95 7.82 37.12 -1.35
#